data_AF-A0A3M2JM36-F1
#
_entry.id   AF-A0A3M2JM36-F1
#
_cell.length_a   1.000
_cell.length_b   1.000
_cell.length_c   1.000
_cell.angle_alpha   90.00
_cell.angle_beta   90.00
_cell.angle_gamma   90.00
#
_symmetry.space_group_name_H-M   'P 1'
#
loop_
_entity.id
_entity.type
_entity.pdbx_description
1 polymer ?
#
loop_
_entity_poly.entity_id
_entity_poly.type
_entity_poly.pdbx_seq_one_letter_code
_entity_poly.pdbx_strand_id
1 'polypeptide(L)'
;EDPRMREVVEAYTAGVNAWIEQLDPAEYPVEYKIFNYRPEPWTPLKCALLLKYMAWRLSGYNEELPRSRARAVLGDSVADQLYFRETPLAQPIIPPGTPWNFQPLASPTPPSSFFTPIPLAELEPVPPDAAVGGSNNWAVSGAKTASGYPILCNDPHLSFSLPSVWYEIQLASPNVNVYGVSLPGAPAVIIGFNENIAWGVTNTETDVLDWYRIRFRDDRCREYYYDGKWQPTTFRVETIRVRGQEAVIDSIPFTHHGPVVYRATEKPFDENIPVGMALRWTGHDPSRELKSFVLLNRAKNYPDFVEAISYFDCPGQNFAFADREGDIAIHHNGKFPLRWEKQGRYISDGADPAYDWAGWIPREQVPQVKNPPQGFVQSANQKPVDKTYPYYLGGHYAGFERGRRIHERLAEMERITPEDMMELQRDILNVHARTVLPTLLRILAQADLSLAEVRDYEILRHWDYRQRR
;
A
#
# COMPACT_ATOMS: atom_id res chain seq x y z
N GLU A 1 7.31 13.02 21.20
CA GLU A 1 6.39 13.73 22.11
C GLU A 1 5.76 12.78 23.12
N ASP A 2 5.39 11.56 22.72
CA ASP A 2 4.97 10.50 23.65
C ASP A 2 6.19 9.93 24.43
N PRO A 3 6.27 10.11 25.77
CA PRO A 3 7.40 9.65 26.56
C PRO A 3 7.60 8.13 26.55
N ARG A 4 6.50 7.37 26.49
CA ARG A 4 6.55 5.91 26.48
C ARG A 4 7.07 5.39 25.15
N MET A 5 6.67 6.02 24.05
CA MET A 5 7.22 5.68 22.73
C MET A 5 8.70 6.05 22.61
N ARG A 6 9.14 7.16 23.25
CA ARG A 6 10.54 7.52 23.32
C ARG A 6 11.36 6.43 24.01
N GLU A 7 10.92 5.95 25.18
CA GLU A 7 11.58 4.88 25.92
C GLU A 7 11.72 3.60 25.08
N VAL A 8 10.67 3.18 24.37
CA VAL A 8 10.70 2.00 23.50
C VAL A 8 11.75 2.15 22.38
N VAL A 9 11.79 3.30 21.71
CA VAL A 9 12.74 3.56 20.62
C VAL A 9 14.18 3.69 21.14
N GLU A 10 14.37 4.33 22.28
CA GLU A 10 15.68 4.47 22.93
C GLU A 10 16.21 3.10 23.39
N ALA A 11 15.38 2.25 23.99
CA ALA A 11 15.76 0.90 24.40
C ALA A 11 16.17 0.03 23.21
N TYR A 12 15.42 0.08 22.10
CA TYR A 12 15.79 -0.63 20.87
C TYR A 12 17.11 -0.10 20.30
N THR A 13 17.27 1.22 20.26
CA THR A 13 18.49 1.87 19.80
C THR A 13 19.70 1.46 20.63
N ALA A 14 19.56 1.43 21.96
CA ALA A 14 20.61 0.99 22.87
C ALA A 14 20.98 -0.48 22.63
N GLY A 15 20.01 -1.37 22.39
CA GLY A 15 20.27 -2.76 22.07
C GLY A 15 21.07 -2.94 20.76
N VAL A 16 20.70 -2.22 19.70
CA VAL A 16 21.45 -2.23 18.43
C VAL A 16 22.87 -1.70 18.62
N ASN A 17 23.04 -0.60 19.37
CA ASN A 17 24.35 -0.02 19.62
C ASN A 17 25.22 -0.92 20.50
N ALA A 18 24.65 -1.59 21.50
CA ALA A 18 25.37 -2.55 22.33
C ALA A 18 25.95 -3.70 21.49
N TRP A 19 25.24 -4.16 20.44
CA TRP A 19 25.78 -5.12 19.48
C TRP A 19 26.88 -4.51 18.61
N ILE A 20 26.66 -3.32 18.04
CA ILE A 20 27.65 -2.64 17.19
C ILE A 20 28.97 -2.41 17.95
N GLU A 21 28.91 -2.02 19.22
CA GLU A 21 30.06 -1.75 20.07
C GLU A 21 30.87 -3.01 20.42
N GLN A 22 30.28 -4.20 20.28
CA GLN A 22 30.96 -5.48 20.51
C GLN A 22 31.68 -6.01 19.28
N LEU A 23 31.43 -5.46 18.08
CA LEU A 23 31.99 -5.98 16.84
C LEU A 23 33.44 -5.54 16.62
N ASP A 24 34.34 -6.51 16.47
CA ASP A 24 35.66 -6.25 15.93
C ASP A 24 35.61 -6.02 14.40
N PRO A 25 36.52 -5.22 13.80
CA PRO A 25 36.55 -5.02 12.35
C PRO A 25 36.65 -6.32 11.52
N ALA A 26 37.25 -7.36 12.09
CA ALA A 26 37.32 -8.68 11.48
C ALA A 26 35.95 -9.38 11.39
N GLU A 27 35.00 -9.02 12.25
CA GLU A 27 33.66 -9.60 12.36
C GLU A 27 32.59 -8.81 11.62
N TYR A 28 32.92 -7.63 11.09
CA TYR A 28 31.95 -6.84 10.33
C TYR A 28 31.33 -7.65 9.18
N PRO A 29 30.02 -7.47 8.92
CA PRO A 29 29.39 -8.01 7.72
C PRO A 29 30.16 -7.62 6.46
N VAL A 30 30.14 -8.49 5.44
CA VAL A 30 31.01 -8.38 4.26
C VAL A 30 30.82 -7.07 3.51
N GLU A 31 29.61 -6.51 3.53
CA GLU A 31 29.25 -5.24 2.91
C GLU A 31 30.09 -4.10 3.47
N TYR A 32 30.23 -4.01 4.80
CA TYR A 32 31.05 -2.98 5.46
C TYR A 32 32.53 -3.08 5.08
N LYS A 33 33.03 -4.31 4.89
CA LYS A 33 34.41 -4.57 4.46
C LYS A 33 34.62 -4.15 3.01
N ILE A 34 33.69 -4.51 2.11
CA ILE A 34 33.75 -4.15 0.67
C ILE A 34 33.71 -2.65 0.48
N PHE A 35 32.78 -1.96 1.14
CA PHE A 35 32.61 -0.51 1.02
C PHE A 35 33.59 0.29 1.90
N ASN A 36 34.45 -0.40 2.66
CA ASN A 36 35.47 0.16 3.53
C ASN A 36 34.90 1.28 4.44
N TYR A 37 33.89 0.93 5.23
CA TYR A 37 33.36 1.78 6.29
C TYR A 37 32.95 0.94 7.50
N ARG A 38 32.80 1.58 8.65
CA ARG A 38 32.39 0.90 9.90
C ARG A 38 30.88 1.08 10.11
N PRO A 39 30.19 0.13 10.77
CA PRO A 39 28.83 0.37 11.22
C PRO A 39 28.76 1.66 12.05
N GLU A 40 27.89 2.57 11.66
CA GLU A 40 27.64 3.80 12.41
C GLU A 40 26.63 3.55 13.54
N PRO A 41 26.67 4.33 14.63
CA PRO A 41 25.69 4.23 15.70
C PRO A 41 24.26 4.30 15.15
N TRP A 42 23.41 3.39 15.60
CA TRP A 42 21.98 3.48 15.41
C TRP A 42 21.41 4.66 16.20
N THR A 43 20.43 5.33 15.64
CA THR A 43 19.77 6.49 16.26
C THR A 43 18.26 6.32 16.25
N PRO A 44 17.52 6.96 17.16
CA PRO A 44 16.06 6.95 17.15
C PRO A 44 15.46 7.39 15.80
N LEU A 45 16.15 8.30 15.09
CA LEU A 45 15.75 8.76 13.77
C LEU A 45 15.69 7.61 12.75
N LYS A 46 16.62 6.65 12.81
CA LYS A 46 16.64 5.52 11.88
C LYS A 46 15.43 4.59 12.03
N CYS A 47 14.88 4.46 13.25
CA CYS A 47 13.60 3.77 13.45
C CYS A 47 12.44 4.49 12.75
N ALA A 48 12.42 5.83 12.76
CA ALA A 48 11.40 6.61 12.06
C ALA A 48 11.59 6.61 10.54
N LEU A 49 12.85 6.64 10.06
CA LEU A 49 13.16 6.57 8.63
C LEU A 49 12.73 5.23 8.02
N LEU A 50 12.83 4.12 8.75
CA LEU A 50 12.29 2.83 8.32
C LEU A 50 10.79 2.94 7.97
N LEU A 51 9.99 3.60 8.82
CA LEU A 51 8.56 3.77 8.56
C LEU A 51 8.31 4.58 7.31
N LYS A 52 9.07 5.67 7.10
CA LYS A 52 8.94 6.50 5.88
C LYS A 52 9.40 5.76 4.63
N TYR A 53 10.44 4.94 4.72
CA TYR A 53 10.87 4.06 3.64
C TYR A 53 9.77 3.03 3.28
N MET A 54 9.17 2.38 4.29
CA MET A 54 8.07 1.45 4.06
C MET A 54 6.82 2.14 3.51
N ALA A 55 6.52 3.35 3.97
CA ALA A 55 5.43 4.15 3.44
C ALA A 55 5.65 4.43 1.94
N TRP A 56 6.85 4.88 1.55
CA TRP A 56 7.19 5.12 0.14
C TRP A 56 7.08 3.85 -0.68
N ARG A 57 7.65 2.74 -0.19
CA ARG A 57 7.61 1.44 -0.87
C ARG A 57 6.19 0.93 -1.13
N LEU A 58 5.24 1.26 -0.26
CA LEU A 58 3.88 0.72 -0.30
C LEU A 58 2.84 1.70 -0.87
N SER A 59 3.18 2.98 -1.04
CA SER A 59 2.23 4.00 -1.53
C SER A 59 2.82 5.02 -2.51
N GLY A 60 4.12 4.93 -2.79
CA GLY A 60 4.87 5.85 -3.67
C GLY A 60 4.81 5.50 -5.16
N TYR A 61 3.87 4.67 -5.60
CA TYR A 61 3.70 4.32 -7.01
C TYR A 61 3.23 5.54 -7.81
N ASN A 62 3.76 5.74 -9.02
CA ASN A 62 3.31 6.82 -9.89
C ASN A 62 2.61 6.30 -11.14
N GLU A 63 1.28 6.23 -11.08
CA GLU A 63 0.48 5.92 -12.26
C GLU A 63 -0.14 7.17 -12.91
N GLU A 64 -0.19 8.30 -12.24
CA GLU A 64 -0.83 9.51 -12.77
C GLU A 64 -0.10 10.02 -14.00
N LEU A 65 1.23 9.96 -14.03
CA LEU A 65 2.05 10.35 -15.19
C LEU A 65 1.76 9.47 -16.42
N PRO A 66 1.94 8.13 -16.39
CA PRO A 66 1.67 7.30 -17.56
C PRO A 66 0.20 7.35 -17.99
N ARG A 67 -0.76 7.43 -17.06
CA ARG A 67 -2.18 7.60 -17.40
C ARG A 67 -2.48 8.93 -18.05
N SER A 68 -1.88 10.02 -17.58
CA SER A 68 -2.04 11.35 -18.17
C SER A 68 -1.51 11.39 -19.59
N ARG A 69 -0.37 10.74 -19.85
CA ARG A 69 0.19 10.57 -21.20
C ARG A 69 -0.74 9.74 -22.08
N ALA A 70 -1.19 8.58 -21.60
CA ALA A 70 -2.12 7.72 -22.34
C ALA A 70 -3.44 8.43 -22.66
N ARG A 71 -4.01 9.17 -21.69
CA ARG A 71 -5.21 10.00 -21.87
C ARG A 71 -5.01 11.08 -22.92
N ALA A 72 -3.85 11.74 -22.95
CA ALA A 72 -3.54 12.77 -23.94
C ALA A 72 -3.52 12.20 -25.38
N VAL A 73 -3.10 10.93 -25.56
CA VAL A 73 -3.05 10.26 -26.88
C VAL A 73 -4.38 9.61 -27.25
N LEU A 74 -4.98 8.87 -26.33
CA LEU A 74 -6.12 7.97 -26.60
C LEU A 74 -7.48 8.65 -26.36
N GLY A 75 -7.49 9.79 -25.66
CA GLY A 75 -8.69 10.47 -25.22
C GLY A 75 -9.35 9.82 -23.99
N ASP A 76 -10.30 10.54 -23.39
CA ASP A 76 -10.94 10.17 -22.12
C ASP A 76 -11.62 8.80 -22.18
N SER A 77 -12.35 8.50 -23.27
CA SER A 77 -13.15 7.27 -23.39
C SER A 77 -12.29 6.01 -23.36
N VAL A 78 -11.17 6.01 -24.09
CA VAL A 78 -10.27 4.85 -24.16
C VAL A 78 -9.46 4.73 -22.88
N ALA A 79 -8.98 5.85 -22.32
CA ALA A 79 -8.25 5.85 -21.05
C ALA A 79 -9.13 5.33 -19.89
N ASP A 80 -10.40 5.75 -19.81
CA ASP A 80 -11.34 5.28 -18.79
C ASP A 80 -11.61 3.76 -18.93
N GLN A 81 -11.68 3.24 -20.15
CA GLN A 81 -11.85 1.80 -20.39
C GLN A 81 -10.59 0.98 -20.08
N LEU A 82 -9.41 1.54 -20.30
CA LEU A 82 -8.14 0.84 -20.10
C LEU A 82 -7.75 0.76 -18.62
N TYR A 83 -7.90 1.87 -17.88
CA TYR A 83 -7.36 1.99 -16.52
C TYR A 83 -8.42 1.87 -15.41
N PHE A 84 -9.68 2.22 -15.68
CA PHE A 84 -10.69 2.39 -14.63
C PHE A 84 -11.93 1.52 -14.81
N ARG A 85 -11.89 0.55 -15.73
CA ARG A 85 -12.99 -0.38 -15.95
C ARG A 85 -13.10 -1.37 -14.78
N GLU A 86 -14.16 -1.23 -14.00
CA GLU A 86 -14.50 -2.20 -12.97
C GLU A 86 -15.03 -3.51 -13.57
N THR A 87 -14.58 -4.63 -13.03
CA THR A 87 -15.12 -5.96 -13.37
C THR A 87 -16.18 -6.38 -12.36
N PRO A 88 -17.35 -6.91 -12.79
CA PRO A 88 -18.34 -7.46 -11.87
C PRO A 88 -17.86 -8.74 -11.16
N LEU A 89 -16.71 -9.28 -11.56
CA LEU A 89 -16.10 -10.46 -10.94
C LEU A 89 -15.35 -10.15 -9.64
N ALA A 90 -15.07 -8.88 -9.37
CA ALA A 90 -14.37 -8.45 -8.18
C ALA A 90 -15.23 -8.65 -6.92
N GLN A 91 -14.58 -9.09 -5.84
CA GLN A 91 -15.20 -9.28 -4.53
C GLN A 91 -14.65 -8.23 -3.58
N PRO A 92 -15.44 -7.23 -3.14
CA PRO A 92 -14.91 -6.21 -2.23
C PRO A 92 -14.48 -6.80 -0.89
N ILE A 93 -13.56 -6.12 -0.18
CA ILE A 93 -13.12 -6.54 1.17
C ILE A 93 -14.30 -6.53 2.15
N ILE A 94 -15.04 -5.42 2.18
CA ILE A 94 -16.28 -5.30 2.95
C ILE A 94 -17.40 -6.00 2.16
N PRO A 95 -18.13 -6.95 2.77
CA PRO A 95 -19.18 -7.68 2.08
C PRO A 95 -20.21 -6.74 1.42
N PRO A 96 -20.60 -7.00 0.16
CA PRO A 96 -21.61 -6.18 -0.51
C PRO A 96 -22.90 -6.05 0.29
N GLY A 97 -23.49 -4.86 0.31
CA GLY A 97 -24.71 -4.59 1.07
C GLY A 97 -24.52 -4.38 2.58
N THR A 98 -23.27 -4.32 3.07
CA THR A 98 -22.99 -3.88 4.45
C THR A 98 -23.50 -2.44 4.66
N PRO A 99 -24.33 -2.17 5.68
CA PRO A 99 -24.89 -0.82 5.90
C PRO A 99 -23.85 0.17 6.45
N TRP A 100 -23.85 1.38 5.90
CA TRP A 100 -22.99 2.50 6.35
C TRP A 100 -23.73 3.37 7.37
N ASN A 101 -23.54 3.08 8.67
CA ASN A 101 -24.27 3.72 9.76
C ASN A 101 -23.64 5.05 10.22
N PHE A 102 -23.47 5.99 9.30
CA PHE A 102 -22.96 7.34 9.60
C PHE A 102 -23.55 8.36 8.63
N GLN A 103 -23.45 9.64 8.97
CA GLN A 103 -23.75 10.73 8.04
C GLN A 103 -22.48 11.09 7.27
N PRO A 104 -22.44 10.90 5.94
CA PRO A 104 -21.27 11.25 5.16
C PRO A 104 -21.05 12.76 5.13
N LEU A 105 -19.80 13.17 5.06
CA LEU A 105 -19.40 14.53 4.72
C LEU A 105 -19.86 14.85 3.29
N ALA A 106 -20.08 16.12 3.01
CA ALA A 106 -20.40 16.57 1.66
C ALA A 106 -19.24 16.22 0.69
N SER A 107 -19.57 15.63 -0.45
CA SER A 107 -18.59 15.41 -1.51
C SER A 107 -18.02 16.74 -1.98
N PRO A 108 -16.69 16.85 -2.17
CA PRO A 108 -16.08 18.05 -2.74
C PRO A 108 -16.66 18.35 -4.13
N THR A 109 -16.65 19.64 -4.51
CA THR A 109 -17.10 20.04 -5.85
C THR A 109 -15.95 19.86 -6.85
N PRO A 110 -16.13 19.11 -7.95
CA PRO A 110 -15.10 18.98 -8.98
C PRO A 110 -14.94 20.29 -9.77
N PRO A 111 -13.80 20.48 -10.47
CA PRO A 111 -13.61 21.61 -11.37
C PRO A 111 -14.61 21.58 -12.54
N SER A 112 -14.87 22.75 -13.15
CA SER A 112 -15.82 22.88 -14.26
C SER A 112 -15.35 22.22 -15.57
N SER A 113 -14.05 21.96 -15.69
CA SER A 113 -13.44 21.20 -16.79
C SER A 113 -12.24 20.43 -16.27
N PHE A 114 -12.03 19.20 -16.76
CA PHE A 114 -10.86 18.42 -16.37
C PHE A 114 -9.59 18.92 -17.06
N PHE A 115 -8.57 19.17 -16.27
CA PHE A 115 -7.23 19.52 -16.70
C PHE A 115 -6.62 18.47 -17.64
N THR A 116 -5.92 18.94 -18.67
CA THR A 116 -5.10 18.11 -19.57
C THR A 116 -3.63 18.46 -19.32
N PRO A 117 -2.92 17.64 -18.55
CA PRO A 117 -1.67 18.04 -17.91
C PRO A 117 -0.44 18.03 -18.82
N ILE A 118 -0.46 17.33 -19.95
CA ILE A 118 0.73 17.09 -20.79
C ILE A 118 0.39 17.34 -22.26
N PRO A 119 1.05 18.30 -22.94
CA PRO A 119 0.98 18.46 -24.39
C PRO A 119 1.55 17.23 -25.12
N LEU A 120 0.97 16.85 -26.28
CA LEU A 120 1.45 15.70 -27.07
C LEU A 120 2.96 15.75 -27.39
N ALA A 121 3.55 16.95 -27.48
CA ALA A 121 4.96 17.14 -27.80
C ALA A 121 5.92 16.72 -26.67
N GLU A 122 5.43 16.47 -25.45
CA GLU A 122 6.22 16.10 -24.27
C GLU A 122 6.08 14.61 -23.92
N LEU A 123 5.59 13.79 -24.87
CA LEU A 123 5.35 12.37 -24.68
C LEU A 123 6.61 11.55 -24.96
N GLU A 124 7.23 11.06 -23.89
CA GLU A 124 8.19 9.94 -23.97
C GLU A 124 7.53 8.64 -23.48
N PRO A 125 7.80 7.50 -24.14
CA PRO A 125 7.31 6.21 -23.69
C PRO A 125 7.94 5.86 -22.33
N VAL A 126 7.09 5.57 -21.36
CA VAL A 126 7.53 5.10 -20.04
C VAL A 126 7.47 3.57 -20.04
N PRO A 127 8.53 2.87 -19.64
CA PRO A 127 8.46 1.42 -19.47
C PRO A 127 7.40 1.09 -18.40
N PRO A 128 6.63 -0.01 -18.58
CA PRO A 128 5.68 -0.43 -17.57
C PRO A 128 6.41 -0.74 -16.27
N ASP A 129 5.81 -0.34 -15.14
CA ASP A 129 6.31 -0.71 -13.83
C ASP A 129 6.38 -2.24 -13.69
N ALA A 130 7.43 -2.71 -13.03
CA ALA A 130 7.58 -4.11 -12.67
C ALA A 130 6.46 -4.54 -11.71
N ALA A 131 6.10 -5.83 -11.77
CA ALA A 131 5.03 -6.44 -11.01
C ALA A 131 4.94 -5.93 -9.56
N VAL A 132 3.79 -5.33 -9.22
CA VAL A 132 3.48 -4.88 -7.87
C VAL A 132 3.40 -6.11 -6.96
N GLY A 133 4.07 -6.05 -5.81
CA GLY A 133 3.94 -7.06 -4.76
C GLY A 133 2.47 -7.21 -4.34
N GLY A 134 2.14 -8.32 -3.70
CA GLY A 134 0.79 -8.57 -3.20
C GLY A 134 0.82 -8.81 -1.70
N SER A 135 -0.34 -9.07 -1.11
CA SER A 135 -0.43 -9.72 0.20
C SER A 135 -1.80 -10.36 0.29
N ASN A 136 -1.91 -11.42 1.09
CA ASN A 136 -3.20 -11.97 1.48
C ASN A 136 -3.35 -11.93 3.00
N ASN A 137 -4.57 -11.68 3.48
CA ASN A 137 -4.97 -12.04 4.83
C ASN A 137 -6.44 -12.46 4.88
N TRP A 138 -6.79 -13.27 5.85
CA TRP A 138 -8.17 -13.59 6.17
C TRP A 138 -8.30 -14.06 7.61
N ALA A 139 -9.51 -13.96 8.15
CA ALA A 139 -9.88 -14.59 9.40
C ALA A 139 -11.23 -15.29 9.25
N VAL A 140 -11.34 -16.49 9.79
CA VAL A 140 -12.60 -17.28 9.84
C VAL A 140 -13.08 -17.36 11.27
N SER A 141 -14.39 -17.22 11.48
CA SER A 141 -14.98 -17.25 12.81
C SER A 141 -14.98 -18.66 13.40
N GLY A 142 -15.04 -18.76 14.73
CA GLY A 142 -15.11 -20.04 15.43
C GLY A 142 -16.24 -20.95 14.94
N ALA A 143 -17.38 -20.37 14.50
CA ALA A 143 -18.52 -21.11 13.96
C ALA A 143 -18.21 -21.90 12.68
N LYS A 144 -17.21 -21.49 11.90
CA LYS A 144 -16.78 -22.20 10.68
C LYS A 144 -15.64 -23.19 10.95
N THR A 145 -15.07 -23.21 12.15
CA THR A 145 -13.87 -23.99 12.47
C THR A 145 -14.19 -25.27 13.23
N ALA A 146 -13.32 -26.28 13.11
CA ALA A 146 -13.47 -27.53 13.86
C ALA A 146 -13.25 -27.35 15.37
N SER A 147 -12.41 -26.39 15.77
CA SER A 147 -12.04 -26.12 17.17
C SER A 147 -13.05 -25.23 17.90
N GLY A 148 -13.90 -24.50 17.17
CA GLY A 148 -14.77 -23.46 17.73
C GLY A 148 -14.05 -22.13 17.99
N TYR A 149 -12.76 -22.01 17.65
CA TYR A 149 -11.97 -20.77 17.80
C TYR A 149 -11.60 -20.17 16.44
N PRO A 150 -11.57 -18.84 16.30
CA PRO A 150 -11.14 -18.20 15.07
C PRO A 150 -9.75 -18.63 14.60
N ILE A 151 -9.54 -18.63 13.28
CA ILE A 151 -8.22 -18.82 12.66
C ILE A 151 -7.93 -17.61 11.79
N LEU A 152 -6.76 -16.98 11.99
CA LEU A 152 -6.26 -15.87 11.17
C LEU A 152 -5.05 -16.33 10.36
N CYS A 153 -5.02 -15.95 9.08
CA CYS A 153 -3.91 -16.18 8.17
C CYS A 153 -3.44 -14.86 7.59
N ASN A 154 -2.12 -14.68 7.49
CA ASN A 154 -1.51 -13.56 6.80
C ASN A 154 -0.26 -14.03 6.06
N ASP A 155 -0.15 -13.62 4.79
CA ASP A 155 0.93 -14.00 3.89
C ASP A 155 1.32 -12.79 3.03
N PRO A 156 2.27 -11.94 3.50
CA PRO A 156 2.71 -10.75 2.79
C PRO A 156 3.69 -11.10 1.63
N HIS A 157 3.44 -10.59 0.42
CA HIS A 157 4.27 -10.86 -0.76
C HIS A 157 5.13 -9.65 -1.14
N LEU A 158 6.28 -9.55 -0.50
CA LEU A 158 7.32 -8.56 -0.81
C LEU A 158 8.48 -9.22 -1.57
N SER A 159 9.21 -8.43 -2.35
CA SER A 159 10.40 -8.91 -3.05
C SER A 159 11.44 -9.47 -2.07
N PHE A 160 12.03 -10.61 -2.41
CA PHE A 160 13.17 -11.15 -1.68
C PHE A 160 14.35 -10.16 -1.76
N SER A 161 15.01 -9.95 -0.62
CA SER A 161 16.14 -9.05 -0.48
C SER A 161 17.11 -9.61 0.56
N LEU A 162 18.36 -9.12 0.52
CA LEU A 162 19.36 -9.38 1.55
C LEU A 162 19.79 -8.02 2.13
N PRO A 163 19.58 -7.75 3.43
CA PRO A 163 18.89 -8.61 4.42
C PRO A 163 17.40 -8.82 4.10
N SER A 164 16.83 -9.90 4.63
CA SER A 164 15.39 -10.18 4.53
C SER A 164 14.58 -9.04 5.13
N VAL A 165 13.44 -8.71 4.51
CA VAL A 165 12.49 -7.72 5.03
C VAL A 165 11.92 -8.15 6.37
N TRP A 166 11.51 -9.42 6.48
CA TRP A 166 10.93 -10.00 7.68
C TRP A 166 11.95 -10.84 8.44
N TYR A 167 11.93 -10.71 9.77
CA TYR A 167 12.56 -11.66 10.68
C TYR A 167 11.56 -12.04 11.78
N GLU A 168 11.58 -13.31 12.16
CA GLU A 168 10.71 -13.86 13.19
C GLU A 168 11.25 -13.56 14.59
N ILE A 169 10.38 -13.17 15.51
CA ILE A 169 10.76 -12.76 16.87
C ILE A 169 9.62 -13.00 17.86
N GLN A 170 10.00 -13.34 19.09
CA GLN A 170 9.13 -13.26 20.27
C GLN A 170 9.67 -12.21 21.24
N LEU A 171 8.80 -11.34 21.75
CA LEU A 171 9.12 -10.43 22.86
C LEU A 171 8.38 -10.90 24.10
N ALA A 172 9.13 -11.27 25.15
CA ALA A 172 8.58 -11.76 26.41
C ALA A 172 9.07 -10.96 27.61
N SER A 173 8.13 -10.47 28.42
CA SER A 173 8.32 -9.81 29.71
C SER A 173 7.07 -10.05 30.59
N PRO A 174 7.06 -9.70 31.89
CA PRO A 174 5.87 -9.90 32.73
C PRO A 174 4.56 -9.30 32.19
N ASN A 175 4.64 -8.25 31.36
CA ASN A 175 3.47 -7.53 30.83
C ASN A 175 3.37 -7.55 29.29
N VAL A 176 4.18 -8.36 28.60
CA VAL A 176 4.11 -8.51 27.14
C VAL A 176 4.59 -9.89 26.75
N ASN A 177 3.85 -10.57 25.89
CA ASN A 177 4.27 -11.83 25.31
C ASN A 177 3.63 -11.93 23.93
N VAL A 178 4.45 -11.68 22.92
CA VAL A 178 3.97 -11.49 21.54
C VAL A 178 4.94 -12.16 20.60
N TYR A 179 4.39 -12.88 19.63
CA TYR A 179 5.13 -13.67 18.66
C TYR A 179 4.71 -13.30 17.24
N GLY A 180 5.67 -13.24 16.32
CA GLY A 180 5.38 -13.03 14.91
C GLY A 180 6.61 -12.57 14.15
N VAL A 181 6.41 -11.69 13.17
CA VAL A 181 7.49 -11.11 12.37
C VAL A 181 7.61 -9.61 12.58
N SER A 182 8.84 -9.11 12.45
CA SER A 182 9.17 -7.70 12.56
C SER A 182 10.06 -7.26 11.39
N LEU A 183 10.23 -5.94 11.27
CA LEU A 183 11.09 -5.29 10.29
C LEU A 183 12.38 -4.81 10.99
N PRO A 184 13.58 -5.03 10.43
CA PRO A 184 14.81 -4.50 11.01
C PRO A 184 14.71 -2.99 11.20
N GLY A 185 14.88 -2.51 12.44
CA GLY A 185 14.68 -1.12 12.83
C GLY A 185 13.33 -0.80 13.50
N ALA A 186 12.38 -1.74 13.52
CA ALA A 186 11.09 -1.58 14.19
C ALA A 186 11.08 -2.23 15.60
N PRO A 187 10.85 -1.46 16.68
CA PRO A 187 10.81 -1.99 18.04
C PRO A 187 9.46 -2.63 18.44
N ALA A 188 8.84 -3.38 17.52
CA ALA A 188 7.58 -4.07 17.75
C ALA A 188 7.41 -5.26 16.78
N VAL A 189 6.46 -6.15 17.10
CA VAL A 189 5.99 -7.19 16.17
C VAL A 189 4.97 -6.52 15.24
N ILE A 190 5.14 -6.69 13.93
CA ILE A 190 4.34 -6.00 12.92
C ILE A 190 3.15 -6.85 12.49
N ILE A 191 3.38 -8.15 12.30
CA ILE A 191 2.37 -9.17 12.02
C ILE A 191 2.57 -10.28 13.03
N GLY A 192 1.51 -10.71 13.71
CA GLY A 192 1.65 -11.73 14.74
C GLY A 192 0.43 -11.89 15.62
N PHE A 193 0.68 -12.42 16.81
CA PHE A 193 -0.32 -12.68 17.82
C PHE A 193 0.28 -12.60 19.22
N ASN A 194 -0.60 -12.40 20.20
CA ASN A 194 -0.31 -12.59 21.63
C ASN A 194 -1.32 -13.60 22.21
N GLU A 195 -1.42 -13.72 23.54
CA GLU A 195 -2.33 -14.69 24.16
C GLU A 195 -3.82 -14.40 23.98
N ASN A 196 -4.16 -13.22 23.45
CA ASN A 196 -5.54 -12.74 23.37
C ASN A 196 -6.00 -12.47 21.94
N ILE A 197 -5.14 -11.85 21.11
CA ILE A 197 -5.49 -11.45 19.75
C ILE A 197 -4.42 -11.87 18.74
N ALA A 198 -4.84 -11.99 17.49
CA ALA A 198 -4.00 -12.10 16.30
C ALA A 198 -4.33 -10.99 15.31
N TRP A 199 -3.34 -10.52 14.58
CA TRP A 199 -3.52 -9.54 13.51
C TRP A 199 -2.59 -9.81 12.33
N GLY A 200 -3.05 -9.41 11.15
CA GLY A 200 -2.26 -9.45 9.92
C GLY A 200 -2.60 -8.26 9.03
N VAL A 201 -1.69 -7.92 8.12
CA VAL A 201 -1.83 -6.75 7.25
C VAL A 201 -1.68 -7.11 5.78
N THR A 202 -2.44 -6.42 4.94
CA THR A 202 -2.17 -6.30 3.50
C THR A 202 -2.18 -4.82 3.12
N ASN A 203 -1.51 -4.45 2.03
CA ASN A 203 -1.58 -3.08 1.52
C ASN A 203 -3.01 -2.73 1.08
N THR A 204 -3.46 -1.50 1.35
CA THR A 204 -4.79 -1.03 0.93
C THR A 204 -4.87 -0.77 -0.56
N GLU A 205 -3.74 -0.43 -1.20
CA GLU A 205 -3.65 0.05 -2.59
C GLU A 205 -4.51 1.30 -2.88
N THR A 206 -5.04 1.91 -1.83
CA THR A 206 -5.76 3.17 -1.89
C THR A 206 -4.79 4.29 -2.15
N ASP A 207 -5.18 5.14 -3.09
CA ASP A 207 -4.38 6.29 -3.48
C ASP A 207 -4.35 7.32 -2.34
N VAL A 208 -3.12 7.69 -1.98
CA VAL A 208 -2.78 8.67 -0.94
C VAL A 208 -1.67 9.62 -1.42
N LEU A 209 -1.51 9.74 -2.74
CA LEU A 209 -0.43 10.45 -3.41
C LEU A 209 -0.96 11.06 -4.71
N ASP A 210 -0.85 12.39 -4.85
CA ASP A 210 -1.18 13.10 -6.08
C ASP A 210 -0.02 13.99 -6.55
N TRP A 211 0.16 14.06 -7.87
CA TRP A 211 1.05 14.97 -8.56
C TRP A 211 0.31 16.20 -9.07
N TYR A 212 0.88 17.36 -8.79
CA TYR A 212 0.35 18.65 -9.20
C TYR A 212 1.31 19.36 -10.17
N ARG A 213 0.84 19.72 -11.36
CA ARG A 213 1.63 20.55 -12.27
C ARG A 213 1.74 21.96 -11.70
N ILE A 214 2.97 22.41 -11.44
CA ILE A 214 3.21 23.75 -10.86
C ILE A 214 3.59 24.74 -11.93
N ARG A 215 2.97 25.93 -11.90
CA ARG A 215 3.35 27.07 -12.74
C ARG A 215 4.23 28.02 -11.96
N PHE A 216 5.54 27.94 -12.16
CA PHE A 216 6.49 28.91 -11.60
C PHE A 216 6.52 30.22 -12.39
N ARG A 217 6.90 31.31 -11.73
CA ARG A 217 7.10 32.62 -12.38
C ARG A 217 8.30 32.59 -13.33
N ASP A 218 9.35 31.90 -12.92
CA ASP A 218 10.61 31.73 -13.63
C ASP A 218 11.34 30.47 -13.13
N ASP A 219 12.49 30.16 -13.75
CA ASP A 219 13.31 28.99 -13.42
C ASP A 219 13.97 29.06 -12.03
N ARG A 220 13.86 30.18 -11.31
CA ARG A 220 14.35 30.29 -9.93
C ARG A 220 13.38 29.66 -8.94
N CYS A 221 12.18 29.30 -9.39
CA CYS A 221 11.13 28.65 -8.59
C CYS A 221 10.80 29.38 -7.27
N ARG A 222 10.96 30.71 -7.21
CA ARG A 222 10.72 31.50 -5.97
C ARG A 222 9.25 31.82 -5.73
N GLU A 223 8.46 31.83 -6.79
CA GLU A 223 7.02 32.05 -6.73
C GLU A 223 6.31 31.10 -7.70
N TYR A 224 5.14 30.61 -7.29
CA TYR A 224 4.26 29.78 -8.11
C TYR A 224 2.85 30.37 -8.15
N TYR A 225 2.12 30.14 -9.23
CA TYR A 225 0.78 30.65 -9.40
C TYR A 225 -0.25 29.69 -8.81
N TYR A 226 -1.12 30.21 -7.95
CA TYR A 226 -2.23 29.47 -7.36
C TYR A 226 -3.36 30.42 -6.98
N ASP A 227 -4.61 30.04 -7.26
CA ASP A 227 -5.81 30.79 -6.89
C ASP A 227 -5.74 32.28 -7.31
N GLY A 228 -5.45 32.51 -8.60
CA GLY A 228 -5.42 33.86 -9.15
C GLY A 228 -4.19 34.70 -8.80
N LYS A 229 -3.27 34.21 -7.96
CA LYS A 229 -2.14 34.99 -7.44
C LYS A 229 -0.81 34.23 -7.47
N TRP A 230 0.27 34.99 -7.48
CA TRP A 230 1.62 34.45 -7.27
C TRP A 230 1.87 34.31 -5.77
N GLN A 231 2.31 33.14 -5.34
CA GLN A 231 2.63 32.81 -3.97
C GLN A 231 4.10 32.44 -3.83
N PRO A 232 4.77 32.80 -2.73
CA PRO A 232 6.16 32.43 -2.51
C PRO A 232 6.29 30.91 -2.29
N THR A 233 7.38 30.34 -2.79
CA THR A 233 7.83 29.00 -2.37
C THR A 233 8.68 29.11 -1.10
N THR A 234 8.86 27.97 -0.43
CA THR A 234 9.94 27.80 0.56
C THR A 234 10.98 26.84 0.01
N PHE A 235 12.20 26.86 0.55
CA PHE A 235 13.27 25.97 0.12
C PHE A 235 13.78 25.14 1.27
N ARG A 236 13.96 23.84 1.04
CA ARG A 236 14.72 22.96 1.91
C ARG A 236 16.08 22.71 1.29
N VAL A 237 17.14 23.12 2.00
CA VAL A 237 18.52 22.94 1.54
C VAL A 237 19.07 21.66 2.16
N GLU A 238 19.48 20.72 1.31
CA GLU A 238 20.09 19.46 1.69
C GLU A 238 21.59 19.47 1.34
N THR A 239 22.41 18.89 2.21
CA THR A 239 23.86 18.75 1.99
C THR A 239 24.21 17.28 1.88
N ILE A 240 24.51 16.83 0.67
CA ILE A 240 24.84 15.44 0.36
C ILE A 240 26.36 15.30 0.30
N ARG A 241 26.92 14.59 1.27
CA ARG A 241 28.38 14.33 1.32
C ARG A 241 28.72 13.18 0.39
N VAL A 242 29.55 13.45 -0.63
CA VAL A 242 29.98 12.45 -1.62
C VAL A 242 31.41 12.00 -1.31
N ARG A 243 31.65 10.69 -1.27
CA ARG A 243 32.98 10.14 -0.94
C ARG A 243 34.01 10.62 -1.96
N GLY A 244 35.07 11.29 -1.48
CA GLY A 244 36.17 11.76 -2.31
C GLY A 244 35.85 12.97 -3.19
N GLN A 245 34.70 13.62 -2.98
CA GLN A 245 34.27 14.80 -3.74
C GLN A 245 33.76 15.90 -2.80
N GLU A 246 33.55 17.09 -3.35
CA GLU A 246 32.86 18.17 -2.63
C GLU A 246 31.42 17.77 -2.33
N ALA A 247 30.88 18.31 -1.24
CA ALA A 247 29.48 18.09 -0.89
C ALA A 247 28.57 18.73 -1.94
N VAL A 248 27.56 17.99 -2.39
CA VAL A 248 26.51 18.50 -3.27
C VAL A 248 25.49 19.22 -2.40
N ILE A 249 25.21 20.49 -2.73
CA ILE A 249 24.15 21.26 -2.10
C ILE A 249 22.94 21.22 -3.01
N ASP A 250 21.86 20.62 -2.52
CA ASP A 250 20.59 20.56 -3.22
C ASP A 250 19.56 21.49 -2.55
N SER A 251 18.71 22.13 -3.36
CA SER A 251 17.74 23.12 -2.91
C SER A 251 16.36 22.75 -3.45
N ILE A 252 15.54 22.15 -2.60
CA ILE A 252 14.23 21.60 -2.98
C ILE A 252 13.17 22.68 -2.76
N PRO A 253 12.45 23.14 -3.81
CA PRO A 253 11.34 24.06 -3.64
C PRO A 253 10.12 23.33 -3.09
N PHE A 254 9.43 23.97 -2.15
CA PHE A 254 8.19 23.52 -1.55
C PHE A 254 7.06 24.50 -1.89
N THR A 255 5.95 23.96 -2.38
CA THR A 255 4.65 24.62 -2.49
C THR A 255 3.75 24.18 -1.32
N HIS A 256 2.49 24.62 -1.29
CA HIS A 256 1.53 24.09 -0.30
C HIS A 256 1.13 22.63 -0.57
N HIS A 257 1.25 22.14 -1.82
CA HIS A 257 1.06 20.72 -2.15
C HIS A 257 2.19 19.84 -1.62
N GLY A 258 3.43 20.34 -1.66
CA GLY A 258 4.60 19.62 -1.17
C GLY A 258 5.89 19.94 -1.94
N PRO A 259 6.90 19.06 -1.87
CA PRO A 259 8.16 19.24 -2.58
C PRO A 259 7.97 19.10 -4.09
N VAL A 260 8.70 19.91 -4.85
CA VAL A 260 8.89 19.74 -6.29
C VAL A 260 10.10 18.84 -6.47
N VAL A 261 9.87 17.57 -6.83
CA VAL A 261 10.91 16.52 -6.76
C VAL A 261 12.02 16.75 -7.78
N TYR A 262 11.65 17.15 -9.00
CA TYR A 262 12.58 17.62 -10.02
C TYR A 262 12.09 18.95 -10.57
N ARG A 263 12.98 19.92 -10.73
CA ARG A 263 12.72 21.14 -11.50
C ARG A 263 12.57 20.80 -12.97
N ALA A 264 11.89 21.67 -13.72
CA ALA A 264 11.72 21.51 -15.16
C ALA A 264 13.05 21.46 -15.94
N THR A 265 14.13 21.99 -15.36
CA THR A 265 15.48 22.01 -15.93
C THR A 265 16.33 20.79 -15.56
N GLU A 266 15.81 19.89 -14.73
CA GLU A 266 16.55 18.74 -14.21
C GLU A 266 16.19 17.46 -14.95
N LYS A 267 17.18 16.57 -15.06
CA LYS A 267 16.94 15.22 -15.56
C LYS A 267 16.55 14.32 -14.39
N PRO A 268 15.37 13.67 -14.43
CA PRO A 268 14.97 12.76 -13.38
C PRO A 268 15.86 11.51 -13.40
N PHE A 269 16.22 10.99 -12.22
CA PHE A 269 16.87 9.68 -12.10
C PHE A 269 15.89 8.55 -12.40
N ASP A 270 14.64 8.71 -11.95
CA ASP A 270 13.53 7.81 -12.24
C ASP A 270 12.56 8.53 -13.18
N GLU A 271 12.46 8.07 -14.42
CA GLU A 271 11.62 8.65 -15.47
C GLU A 271 10.12 8.57 -15.15
N ASN A 272 9.72 7.74 -14.18
CA ASN A 272 8.37 7.73 -13.64
C ASN A 272 8.07 8.98 -12.81
N ILE A 273 9.06 9.72 -12.31
CA ILE A 273 8.82 10.92 -11.50
C ILE A 273 8.72 12.15 -12.42
N PRO A 274 7.60 12.89 -12.42
CA PRO A 274 7.41 14.01 -13.33
C PRO A 274 8.25 15.22 -12.92
N VAL A 275 8.82 15.88 -13.93
CA VAL A 275 9.57 17.14 -13.78
C VAL A 275 8.63 18.34 -13.67
N GLY A 276 9.02 19.33 -12.86
CA GLY A 276 8.26 20.55 -12.63
C GLY A 276 6.94 20.36 -11.87
N MET A 277 6.75 19.22 -11.20
CA MET A 277 5.52 18.89 -10.49
C MET A 277 5.78 18.77 -8.99
N ALA A 278 4.80 19.19 -8.19
CA ALA A 278 4.81 19.01 -6.75
C ALA A 278 4.13 17.70 -6.36
N LEU A 279 4.69 17.04 -5.35
CA LEU A 279 4.17 15.81 -4.79
C LEU A 279 3.37 16.09 -3.51
N ARG A 280 2.07 15.81 -3.51
CA ARG A 280 1.29 15.73 -2.26
C ARG A 280 1.12 14.26 -1.89
N TRP A 281 1.79 13.84 -0.83
CA TRP A 281 1.75 12.47 -0.33
C TRP A 281 1.50 12.45 1.17
N THR A 282 0.61 11.57 1.65
CA THR A 282 0.32 11.45 3.09
C THR A 282 1.55 11.10 3.92
N GLY A 283 2.57 10.46 3.33
CA GLY A 283 3.82 10.17 4.01
C GLY A 283 4.64 11.41 4.40
N HIS A 284 4.36 12.57 3.79
CA HIS A 284 4.93 13.86 4.21
C HIS A 284 4.38 14.32 5.56
N ASP A 285 3.18 13.89 5.95
CA ASP A 285 2.53 14.34 7.17
C ASP A 285 3.12 13.60 8.40
N PRO A 286 3.13 14.23 9.59
CA PRO A 286 3.47 13.57 10.84
C PRO A 286 2.51 12.41 11.13
N SER A 287 3.05 11.31 11.63
CA SER A 287 2.31 10.05 11.79
C SER A 287 2.83 9.24 12.98
N ARG A 288 2.06 8.25 13.46
CA ARG A 288 2.29 7.56 14.75
C ARG A 288 2.22 6.03 14.64
N GLU A 289 2.58 5.46 13.49
CA GLU A 289 2.47 4.03 13.18
C GLU A 289 3.17 3.15 14.20
N LEU A 290 4.33 3.60 14.72
CA LEU A 290 5.05 2.81 15.71
C LEU A 290 4.23 2.58 16.98
N LYS A 291 3.45 3.59 17.39
CA LYS A 291 2.57 3.49 18.55
C LYS A 291 1.50 2.43 18.32
N SER A 292 0.96 2.32 17.10
CA SER A 292 -0.02 1.30 16.76
C SER A 292 0.51 -0.10 17.03
N PHE A 293 1.70 -0.45 16.55
CA PHE A 293 2.24 -1.80 16.78
C PHE A 293 2.64 -2.05 18.23
N VAL A 294 3.15 -1.04 18.93
CA VAL A 294 3.44 -1.16 20.37
C VAL A 294 2.17 -1.43 21.18
N LEU A 295 1.03 -0.85 20.78
CA LEU A 295 -0.28 -1.10 21.39
C LEU A 295 -0.87 -2.45 20.97
N LEU A 296 -0.80 -2.84 19.68
CA LEU A 296 -1.24 -4.16 19.19
C LEU A 296 -0.54 -5.29 19.93
N ASN A 297 0.78 -5.19 20.14
CA ASN A 297 1.57 -6.15 20.90
C ASN A 297 1.06 -6.39 22.33
N ARG A 298 0.21 -5.51 22.88
CA ARG A 298 -0.35 -5.56 24.23
C ARG A 298 -1.88 -5.62 24.27
N ALA A 299 -2.53 -5.56 23.11
CA ALA A 299 -3.97 -5.51 23.00
C ALA A 299 -4.60 -6.84 23.44
N LYS A 300 -5.75 -6.75 24.11
CA LYS A 300 -6.42 -7.90 24.73
C LYS A 300 -7.73 -8.29 24.08
N ASN A 301 -8.29 -7.41 23.27
CA ASN A 301 -9.62 -7.55 22.68
C ASN A 301 -9.79 -6.59 21.51
N TYR A 302 -10.96 -6.66 20.87
CA TYR A 302 -11.30 -5.79 19.75
C TYR A 302 -11.23 -4.27 20.07
N PRO A 303 -11.74 -3.76 21.21
CA PRO A 303 -11.55 -2.35 21.59
C PRO A 303 -10.09 -1.90 21.62
N ASP A 304 -9.20 -2.66 22.24
CA ASP A 304 -7.76 -2.35 22.28
C ASP A 304 -7.15 -2.35 20.87
N PHE A 305 -7.59 -3.29 20.02
CA PHE A 305 -7.19 -3.34 18.60
C PHE A 305 -7.61 -2.07 17.84
N VAL A 306 -8.87 -1.65 17.97
CA VAL A 306 -9.38 -0.42 17.33
C VAL A 306 -8.65 0.82 17.82
N GLU A 307 -8.37 0.91 19.12
CA GLU A 307 -7.55 1.99 19.67
C GLU A 307 -6.13 1.97 19.05
N ALA A 308 -5.50 0.81 18.99
CA ALA A 308 -4.14 0.68 18.47
C ALA A 308 -4.03 1.14 17.02
N ILE A 309 -4.91 0.67 16.13
CA ILE A 309 -4.88 1.01 14.70
C ILE A 309 -5.31 2.46 14.43
N SER A 310 -5.94 3.15 15.39
CA SER A 310 -6.31 4.56 15.27
C SER A 310 -5.09 5.49 15.14
N TYR A 311 -3.91 5.05 15.55
CA TYR A 311 -2.63 5.77 15.42
C TYR A 311 -1.89 5.49 14.11
N PHE A 312 -2.44 4.65 13.23
CA PHE A 312 -1.79 4.20 12.00
C PHE A 312 -2.36 4.95 10.79
N ASP A 313 -1.61 5.90 10.24
CA ASP A 313 -2.08 6.82 9.20
C ASP A 313 -1.55 6.45 7.82
N CYS A 314 -0.26 6.11 7.71
CA CYS A 314 0.41 5.87 6.43
C CYS A 314 1.57 4.84 6.56
N PRO A 315 1.74 3.90 5.61
CA PRO A 315 0.90 3.65 4.44
C PRO A 315 -0.38 2.93 4.84
N GLY A 316 -1.50 3.14 4.15
CA GLY A 316 -2.75 2.43 4.46
C GLY A 316 -2.55 0.90 4.46
N GLN A 317 -3.15 0.20 5.43
CA GLN A 317 -3.12 -1.27 5.53
C GLN A 317 -4.51 -1.84 5.87
N ASN A 318 -4.90 -2.95 5.25
CA ASN A 318 -6.03 -3.75 5.69
C ASN A 318 -5.62 -4.61 6.88
N PHE A 319 -6.08 -4.28 8.09
CA PHE A 319 -5.82 -5.07 9.29
C PHE A 319 -6.90 -6.14 9.45
N ALA A 320 -6.55 -7.40 9.21
CA ALA A 320 -7.36 -8.53 9.65
C ALA A 320 -7.12 -8.77 11.14
N PHE A 321 -8.16 -9.13 11.86
CA PHE A 321 -8.18 -9.34 13.30
C PHE A 321 -8.93 -10.62 13.64
N ALA A 322 -8.42 -11.33 14.65
CA ALA A 322 -9.13 -12.39 15.34
C ALA A 322 -8.77 -12.36 16.83
N ASP A 323 -9.71 -12.72 17.72
CA ASP A 323 -9.41 -12.88 19.14
C ASP A 323 -9.97 -14.17 19.74
N ARG A 324 -9.53 -14.43 20.98
CA ARG A 324 -9.95 -15.58 21.78
C ARG A 324 -11.42 -15.55 22.22
N GLU A 325 -12.08 -14.39 22.12
CA GLU A 325 -13.50 -14.24 22.45
C GLU A 325 -14.40 -14.66 21.28
N GLY A 326 -13.81 -14.89 20.10
CA GLY A 326 -14.50 -15.38 18.91
C GLY A 326 -14.73 -14.30 17.86
N ASP A 327 -14.28 -13.07 18.11
CA ASP A 327 -14.46 -11.96 17.18
C ASP A 327 -13.48 -12.07 16.00
N ILE A 328 -13.99 -11.74 14.82
CA ILE A 328 -13.19 -11.48 13.61
C ILE A 328 -13.53 -10.12 13.05
N ALA A 329 -12.55 -9.42 12.50
CA ALA A 329 -12.78 -8.14 11.85
C ALA A 329 -11.76 -7.85 10.76
N ILE A 330 -12.11 -6.94 9.85
CA ILE A 330 -11.16 -6.32 8.95
C ILE A 330 -11.40 -4.82 8.86
N HIS A 331 -10.31 -4.06 8.95
CA HIS A 331 -10.31 -2.60 8.85
C HIS A 331 -9.41 -2.18 7.68
N HIS A 332 -9.98 -1.52 6.69
CA HIS A 332 -9.24 -0.88 5.60
C HIS A 332 -8.59 0.41 6.12
N ASN A 333 -7.53 0.31 6.90
CA ASN A 333 -7.12 1.34 7.84
C ASN A 333 -6.06 2.29 7.25
N GLY A 334 -6.26 3.59 7.42
CA GLY A 334 -5.30 4.63 7.02
C GLY A 334 -5.92 6.02 7.08
N LYS A 335 -5.13 7.03 6.72
CA LYS A 335 -5.59 8.42 6.59
C LYS A 335 -5.83 8.75 5.12
N PHE A 336 -7.09 8.74 4.71
CA PHE A 336 -7.47 8.90 3.30
C PHE A 336 -8.01 10.29 3.00
N PRO A 337 -7.54 10.94 1.92
CA PRO A 337 -7.99 12.27 1.55
C PRO A 337 -9.47 12.26 1.13
N LEU A 338 -10.21 13.30 1.54
CA LEU A 338 -11.58 13.53 1.07
C LEU A 338 -11.51 14.15 -0.33
N ARG A 339 -11.98 13.39 -1.32
CA ARG A 339 -11.86 13.72 -2.75
C ARG A 339 -13.19 13.65 -3.48
N TRP A 340 -13.29 14.38 -4.59
CA TRP A 340 -14.37 14.20 -5.54
C TRP A 340 -14.10 12.99 -6.45
N GLU A 341 -15.16 12.44 -7.06
CA GLU A 341 -15.09 11.24 -7.91
C GLU A 341 -14.15 11.47 -9.10
N LYS A 342 -13.11 10.64 -9.24
CA LYS A 342 -12.04 10.71 -10.26
C LYS A 342 -10.83 11.63 -9.94
N GLN A 343 -10.78 12.32 -8.80
CA GLN A 343 -9.58 13.08 -8.40
C GLN A 343 -8.38 12.13 -8.24
N GLY A 344 -7.16 12.56 -8.55
CA GLY A 344 -5.95 11.70 -8.46
C GLY A 344 -5.84 10.60 -9.53
N ARG A 345 -6.74 10.54 -10.51
CA ARG A 345 -6.60 9.59 -11.64
C ARG A 345 -5.49 9.99 -12.61
N TYR A 346 -5.24 11.29 -12.70
CA TYR A 346 -4.34 11.96 -13.62
C TYR A 346 -3.68 13.14 -12.89
N ILE A 347 -2.58 13.67 -13.44
CA ILE A 347 -1.89 14.83 -12.88
C ILE A 347 -2.88 15.99 -12.72
N SER A 348 -2.89 16.56 -11.51
CA SER A 348 -3.76 17.64 -11.09
C SER A 348 -3.22 19.01 -11.49
N ASP A 349 -4.11 20.00 -11.62
CA ASP A 349 -3.70 21.40 -11.83
C ASP A 349 -3.30 22.02 -10.49
N GLY A 350 -2.02 22.34 -10.32
CA GLY A 350 -1.51 22.98 -9.10
C GLY A 350 -1.87 24.46 -8.98
N ALA A 351 -2.55 25.06 -9.96
CA ALA A 351 -3.02 26.44 -9.90
C ALA A 351 -4.46 26.59 -9.41
N ASP A 352 -5.27 25.52 -9.42
CA ASP A 352 -6.71 25.54 -9.15
C ASP A 352 -7.04 24.86 -7.80
N PRO A 353 -7.59 25.60 -6.82
CA PRO A 353 -7.93 25.04 -5.51
C PRO A 353 -8.99 23.92 -5.56
N ALA A 354 -9.74 23.77 -6.65
CA ALA A 354 -10.67 22.64 -6.81
C ALA A 354 -9.96 21.27 -6.89
N TYR A 355 -8.65 21.26 -7.15
CA TYR A 355 -7.81 20.06 -7.16
C TYR A 355 -7.18 19.73 -5.80
N ASP A 356 -7.31 20.60 -4.80
CA ASP A 356 -6.79 20.32 -3.46
C ASP A 356 -7.61 19.23 -2.76
N TRP A 357 -6.97 18.52 -1.84
CA TRP A 357 -7.70 17.61 -0.95
C TRP A 357 -8.61 18.43 -0.04
N ALA A 358 -9.90 18.11 -0.03
CA ALA A 358 -10.90 18.86 0.74
C ALA A 358 -10.89 18.55 2.24
N GLY A 359 -9.92 17.75 2.70
CA GLY A 359 -9.81 17.27 4.07
C GLY A 359 -9.53 15.77 4.09
N TRP A 360 -10.07 15.10 5.11
CA TRP A 360 -9.84 13.68 5.37
C TRP A 360 -11.17 12.99 5.59
N ILE A 361 -11.28 11.74 5.12
CA ILE A 361 -12.39 10.86 5.52
C ILE A 361 -12.27 10.61 7.03
N PRO A 362 -13.32 10.83 7.83
CA PRO A 362 -13.28 10.57 9.26
C PRO A 362 -12.98 9.09 9.54
N ARG A 363 -12.16 8.79 10.57
CA ARG A 363 -11.64 7.44 10.84
C ARG A 363 -12.77 6.42 11.01
N GLU A 364 -13.85 6.81 11.69
CA GLU A 364 -15.02 5.97 11.93
C GLU A 364 -15.83 5.67 10.66
N GLN A 365 -15.61 6.42 9.59
CA GLN A 365 -16.28 6.28 8.29
C GLN A 365 -15.41 5.58 7.25
N VAL A 366 -14.17 5.23 7.60
CA VAL A 366 -13.29 4.39 6.79
C VAL A 366 -13.83 2.95 6.75
N PRO A 367 -13.72 2.19 5.64
CA PRO A 367 -14.35 0.89 5.51
C PRO A 367 -13.87 -0.12 6.55
N GLN A 368 -14.82 -0.71 7.28
CA GLN A 368 -14.55 -1.70 8.33
C GLN A 368 -15.74 -2.63 8.50
N VAL A 369 -15.49 -3.86 8.93
CA VAL A 369 -16.54 -4.81 9.30
C VAL A 369 -16.06 -5.73 10.43
N LYS A 370 -16.95 -5.98 11.39
CA LYS A 370 -16.75 -6.92 12.50
C LYS A 370 -17.84 -8.00 12.43
N ASN A 371 -17.45 -9.27 12.59
CA ASN A 371 -18.34 -10.43 12.62
C ASN A 371 -19.41 -10.43 11.51
N PRO A 372 -19.03 -10.32 10.22
CA PRO A 372 -20.02 -10.35 9.16
C PRO A 372 -20.76 -11.69 9.13
N PRO A 373 -22.04 -11.73 8.70
CA PRO A 373 -22.84 -12.96 8.65
C PRO A 373 -22.21 -14.11 7.85
N GLN A 374 -21.36 -13.80 6.87
CA GLN A 374 -20.63 -14.81 6.08
C GLN A 374 -19.61 -15.62 6.92
N GLY A 375 -19.30 -15.19 8.14
CA GLY A 375 -18.43 -15.92 9.07
C GLY A 375 -16.94 -15.84 8.75
N PHE A 376 -16.52 -14.98 7.83
CA PHE A 376 -15.12 -14.72 7.51
C PHE A 376 -14.90 -13.30 7.00
N VAL A 377 -13.65 -12.83 7.04
CA VAL A 377 -13.17 -11.59 6.42
C VAL A 377 -11.92 -11.88 5.60
N GLN A 378 -11.67 -11.15 4.52
CA GLN A 378 -10.48 -11.38 3.69
C GLN A 378 -10.03 -10.11 2.95
N SER A 379 -8.73 -10.00 2.75
CA SER A 379 -8.16 -9.09 1.78
C SER A 379 -7.02 -9.74 1.00
N ALA A 380 -6.94 -9.35 -0.25
CA ALA A 380 -5.96 -9.71 -1.26
C ALA A 380 -5.66 -8.46 -2.10
N ASN A 381 -5.58 -7.30 -1.44
CA ASN A 381 -5.41 -5.96 -2.01
C ASN A 381 -6.52 -5.47 -2.96
N GLN A 382 -7.61 -6.21 -3.10
CA GLN A 382 -8.73 -5.79 -3.94
C GLN A 382 -9.50 -4.61 -3.34
N LYS A 383 -10.31 -3.95 -4.18
CA LYS A 383 -11.14 -2.79 -3.80
C LYS A 383 -11.89 -3.03 -2.49
N PRO A 384 -11.91 -2.08 -1.55
CA PRO A 384 -12.45 -2.35 -0.22
C PRO A 384 -13.97 -2.37 -0.16
N VAL A 385 -14.65 -1.67 -1.06
CA VAL A 385 -16.07 -1.37 -0.96
C VAL A 385 -16.81 -1.55 -2.28
N ASP A 386 -18.12 -1.78 -2.18
CA ASP A 386 -19.04 -1.71 -3.31
C ASP A 386 -19.45 -0.25 -3.62
N LYS A 387 -20.43 -0.08 -4.51
CA LYS A 387 -20.92 1.24 -4.96
C LYS A 387 -21.79 1.97 -3.93
N THR A 388 -22.12 1.36 -2.80
CA THR A 388 -22.95 1.97 -1.75
C THR A 388 -22.15 2.84 -0.80
N TYR A 389 -20.81 2.67 -0.77
CA TYR A 389 -19.93 3.50 0.06
C TYR A 389 -19.86 4.94 -0.49
N PRO A 390 -20.03 5.97 0.35
CA PRO A 390 -20.26 7.33 -0.13
C PRO A 390 -18.99 8.09 -0.55
N TYR A 391 -17.80 7.57 -0.23
CA TYR A 391 -16.55 8.27 -0.52
C TYR A 391 -15.77 7.64 -1.66
N TYR A 392 -15.18 8.49 -2.49
CA TYR A 392 -14.21 8.08 -3.49
C TYR A 392 -12.85 7.84 -2.84
N LEU A 393 -12.35 6.60 -2.93
CA LEU A 393 -11.06 6.20 -2.36
C LEU A 393 -9.91 6.28 -3.38
N GLY A 394 -10.20 6.29 -4.68
CA GLY A 394 -9.15 6.10 -5.71
C GLY A 394 -8.39 4.78 -5.51
N GLY A 395 -7.23 4.63 -6.16
CA GLY A 395 -6.32 3.50 -5.92
C GLY A 395 -6.09 2.54 -7.10
N HIS A 396 -5.17 1.61 -6.87
CA HIS A 396 -4.61 0.66 -7.83
C HIS A 396 -4.83 -0.77 -7.36
N TYR A 397 -6.09 -1.15 -7.27
CA TYR A 397 -6.46 -2.42 -6.66
C TYR A 397 -6.06 -3.62 -7.51
N ALA A 398 -5.61 -4.67 -6.84
CA ALA A 398 -5.31 -5.95 -7.45
C ALA A 398 -6.51 -6.52 -8.20
N GLY A 399 -6.21 -7.31 -9.23
CA GLY A 399 -7.22 -8.04 -10.02
C GLY A 399 -8.14 -8.92 -9.17
N PHE A 400 -9.28 -9.30 -9.76
CA PHE A 400 -10.33 -10.03 -9.05
C PHE A 400 -9.91 -11.42 -8.58
N GLU A 401 -8.86 -12.00 -9.16
CA GLU A 401 -8.51 -13.41 -9.09
C GLU A 401 -8.27 -13.91 -7.66
N ARG A 402 -7.37 -13.25 -6.91
CA ARG A 402 -6.96 -13.71 -5.57
C ARG A 402 -8.09 -13.56 -4.56
N GLY A 403 -8.66 -12.36 -4.47
CA GLY A 403 -9.78 -12.08 -3.55
C GLY A 403 -10.99 -12.97 -3.84
N ARG A 404 -11.31 -13.18 -5.12
CA ARG A 404 -12.38 -14.11 -5.52
C ARG A 404 -12.06 -15.55 -5.13
N ARG A 405 -10.82 -16.01 -5.34
CA ARG A 405 -10.44 -17.39 -4.98
C ARG A 405 -10.57 -17.65 -3.49
N ILE A 406 -10.06 -16.74 -2.67
CA ILE A 406 -10.14 -16.83 -1.21
C ILE A 406 -11.62 -16.84 -0.78
N HIS A 407 -12.43 -15.91 -1.31
CA HIS A 407 -13.86 -15.87 -1.02
C HIS A 407 -14.58 -17.18 -1.40
N GLU A 408 -14.38 -17.70 -2.62
CA GLU A 408 -14.98 -18.97 -3.08
C GLU A 408 -14.68 -20.11 -2.10
N ARG A 409 -13.43 -20.23 -1.62
CA ARG A 409 -13.04 -21.31 -0.72
C ARG A 409 -13.60 -21.14 0.69
N LEU A 410 -13.50 -19.95 1.27
CA LEU A 410 -13.98 -19.70 2.62
C LEU A 410 -15.51 -19.77 2.72
N ALA A 411 -16.23 -19.42 1.66
CA ALA A 411 -17.69 -19.54 1.62
C ALA A 411 -18.17 -21.00 1.62
N GLU A 412 -17.43 -21.91 0.96
CA GLU A 412 -17.76 -23.33 0.86
C GLU A 412 -17.31 -24.15 2.08
N MET A 413 -16.20 -23.77 2.69
CA MET A 413 -15.58 -24.55 3.76
C MET A 413 -16.37 -24.46 5.07
N GLU A 414 -16.48 -25.60 5.75
CA GLU A 414 -17.01 -25.75 7.11
C GLU A 414 -16.10 -26.69 7.90
N ARG A 415 -16.13 -26.59 9.23
CA ARG A 415 -15.23 -27.35 10.13
C ARG A 415 -13.74 -27.15 9.78
N ILE A 416 -13.38 -25.93 9.43
CA ILE A 416 -12.04 -25.51 9.02
C ILE A 416 -11.00 -25.84 10.09
N THR A 417 -9.87 -26.37 9.66
CA THR A 417 -8.66 -26.64 10.45
C THR A 417 -7.51 -25.73 10.01
N PRO A 418 -6.45 -25.56 10.83
CA PRO A 418 -5.22 -24.90 10.40
C PRO A 418 -4.61 -25.51 9.12
N GLU A 419 -4.71 -26.82 8.95
CA GLU A 419 -4.24 -27.54 7.77
C GLU A 419 -4.96 -27.11 6.49
N ASP A 420 -6.29 -26.94 6.55
CA ASP A 420 -7.09 -26.43 5.42
C ASP A 420 -6.64 -25.02 5.02
N MET A 421 -6.26 -24.18 6.00
CA MET A 421 -5.78 -22.84 5.74
C MET A 421 -4.38 -22.83 5.13
N MET A 422 -3.48 -23.72 5.58
CA MET A 422 -2.18 -23.93 4.96
C MET A 422 -2.32 -24.44 3.51
N GLU A 423 -3.32 -25.27 3.22
CA GLU A 423 -3.63 -25.68 1.86
C GLU A 423 -4.15 -24.52 1.00
N LEU A 424 -5.02 -23.66 1.56
CA LEU A 424 -5.51 -22.47 0.86
C LEU A 424 -4.38 -21.48 0.53
N GLN A 425 -3.42 -21.28 1.45
CA GLN A 425 -2.23 -20.46 1.18
C GLN A 425 -1.38 -20.99 0.02
N ARG A 426 -1.45 -22.30 -0.26
CA ARG A 426 -0.74 -22.97 -1.37
C ARG A 426 -1.64 -23.23 -2.59
N ASP A 427 -2.81 -22.60 -2.68
CA ASP A 427 -3.69 -22.76 -3.83
C ASP A 427 -3.04 -22.18 -5.10
N ILE A 428 -2.92 -23.02 -6.13
CA ILE A 428 -2.25 -22.73 -7.41
C ILE A 428 -3.24 -22.66 -8.59
N LEU A 429 -4.54 -22.53 -8.33
CA LEU A 429 -5.54 -22.39 -9.38
C LEU A 429 -5.44 -21.02 -10.05
N ASN A 430 -5.23 -21.01 -11.37
CA ASN A 430 -5.25 -19.80 -12.16
C ASN A 430 -6.70 -19.39 -12.45
N VAL A 431 -7.26 -18.54 -11.58
CA VAL A 431 -8.64 -18.05 -11.70
C VAL A 431 -8.86 -17.23 -12.97
N HIS A 432 -7.85 -16.49 -13.42
CA HIS A 432 -7.92 -15.75 -14.68
C HIS A 432 -8.16 -16.71 -15.85
N ALA A 433 -7.28 -17.70 -16.02
CA ALA A 433 -7.38 -18.71 -17.07
C ALA A 433 -8.69 -19.48 -17.00
N ARG A 434 -9.10 -19.95 -15.80
CA ARG A 434 -10.40 -20.61 -15.59
C ARG A 434 -11.58 -19.76 -16.09
N THR A 435 -11.47 -18.44 -15.98
CA THR A 435 -12.53 -17.51 -16.36
C THR A 435 -12.54 -17.21 -17.86
N VAL A 436 -11.38 -16.97 -18.48
CA VAL A 436 -11.30 -16.45 -19.85
C VAL A 436 -11.01 -17.52 -20.90
N LEU A 437 -10.21 -18.53 -20.55
CA LEU A 437 -9.68 -19.51 -21.50
C LEU A 437 -10.79 -20.34 -22.20
N PRO A 438 -11.89 -20.76 -21.54
CA PRO A 438 -12.96 -21.48 -22.23
C PRO A 438 -13.56 -20.70 -23.41
N THR A 439 -13.74 -19.39 -23.25
CA THR A 439 -14.26 -18.52 -24.32
C THR A 439 -13.23 -18.37 -25.43
N LEU A 440 -11.96 -18.19 -25.09
CA LEU A 440 -10.87 -18.08 -26.07
C LEU A 440 -10.73 -19.37 -26.89
N LEU A 441 -10.75 -20.55 -26.24
CA LEU A 441 -10.68 -21.84 -26.93
C LEU A 441 -11.86 -22.06 -27.88
N ARG A 442 -13.07 -21.59 -27.53
CA ARG A 442 -14.23 -21.68 -28.43
C ARG A 442 -14.05 -20.82 -29.69
N ILE A 443 -13.40 -19.66 -29.56
CA ILE A 443 -13.09 -18.78 -30.70
C ILE A 443 -11.98 -19.40 -31.57
N LEU A 444 -10.90 -19.86 -30.93
CA LEU A 444 -9.76 -20.47 -31.62
C LEU A 444 -10.13 -21.78 -32.35
N ALA A 445 -11.10 -22.54 -31.83
CA ALA A 445 -11.61 -23.74 -32.50
C ALA A 445 -12.24 -23.47 -33.88
N GLN A 446 -12.57 -22.20 -34.18
CA GLN A 446 -13.14 -21.76 -35.46
C GLN A 446 -12.13 -21.04 -36.34
N ALA A 447 -10.89 -20.87 -35.87
CA ALA A 447 -9.83 -20.18 -36.60
C ALA A 447 -9.01 -21.17 -37.44
N ASP A 448 -8.45 -20.68 -38.55
CA ASP A 448 -7.46 -21.42 -39.33
C ASP A 448 -6.11 -21.37 -38.60
N LEU A 449 -5.84 -22.38 -37.78
CA LEU A 449 -4.62 -22.49 -36.99
C LEU A 449 -3.51 -23.18 -37.78
N SER A 450 -2.28 -22.68 -37.67
CA SER A 450 -1.08 -23.40 -38.10
C SER A 450 -0.86 -24.66 -37.26
N LEU A 451 -0.01 -25.58 -37.74
CA LEU A 451 0.33 -26.78 -36.99
C LEU A 451 0.95 -26.50 -35.60
N ALA A 452 1.67 -25.38 -35.45
CA ALA A 452 2.22 -24.97 -34.16
C ALA A 452 1.09 -24.52 -33.21
N GLU A 453 0.19 -23.68 -33.71
CA GLU A 453 -0.95 -23.16 -32.92
C GLU A 453 -1.95 -24.26 -32.52
N VAL A 454 -2.14 -25.29 -33.37
CA VAL A 454 -2.94 -26.47 -32.99
C VAL A 454 -2.33 -27.20 -31.79
N ARG A 455 -0.99 -27.30 -31.71
CA ARG A 455 -0.32 -27.92 -30.54
C ARG A 455 -0.56 -27.10 -29.27
N ASP A 456 -0.38 -25.79 -29.36
CA ASP A 456 -0.60 -24.89 -28.22
C ASP A 456 -2.07 -24.89 -27.78
N TYR A 457 -3.00 -24.90 -28.74
CA TYR A 457 -4.43 -25.05 -28.49
C TYR A 457 -4.74 -26.34 -27.71
N GLU A 458 -4.18 -27.48 -28.13
CA GLU A 458 -4.41 -28.76 -27.46
C GLU A 458 -3.80 -28.78 -26.05
N ILE A 459 -2.63 -28.15 -25.83
CA ILE A 459 -2.05 -27.99 -24.49
C ILE A 459 -2.99 -27.19 -23.60
N LEU A 460 -3.43 -26.01 -24.07
CA LEU A 460 -4.32 -25.12 -23.31
C LEU A 460 -5.68 -25.76 -23.04
N ARG A 461 -6.21 -26.55 -23.99
CA ARG A 461 -7.49 -27.25 -23.87
C ARG A 461 -7.46 -28.36 -22.83
N HIS A 462 -6.34 -29.05 -22.66
CA HIS A 462 -6.19 -30.13 -21.68
C HIS A 462 -5.65 -29.66 -20.32
N TRP A 463 -5.22 -28.41 -20.22
CA TRP A 463 -4.74 -27.84 -18.96
C TRP A 463 -5.90 -27.67 -17.96
N ASP A 464 -5.71 -28.14 -16.74
CA ASP A 464 -6.68 -28.05 -15.64
C ASP A 464 -6.61 -26.73 -14.85
N TYR A 465 -5.97 -25.72 -15.44
CA TYR A 465 -5.77 -24.38 -14.88
C TYR A 465 -4.89 -24.32 -13.63
N ARG A 466 -4.19 -25.39 -13.24
CA ARG A 466 -3.31 -25.40 -12.06
C ARG A 466 -1.86 -25.18 -12.45
N GLN A 467 -1.20 -24.25 -11.77
CA GLN A 467 0.20 -23.87 -12.01
C GLN A 467 1.15 -24.77 -11.25
N ARG A 468 1.26 -26.04 -11.68
CA ARG A 468 2.24 -26.97 -11.13
C ARG A 468 3.63 -26.62 -11.67
N ARG A 469 4.65 -26.69 -10.81
CA ARG A 469 6.05 -26.59 -11.23
C ARG A 469 6.56 -27.93 -11.73
#